data_AF-A0A6F8XPN3-F1
#
_entry.id   AF-A0A6F8XPN3-F1
#
_cell.length_a   1.000
_cell.length_b   1.000
_cell.length_c   1.000
_cell.angle_alpha   90.00
_cell.angle_beta   90.00
_cell.angle_gamma   90.00
#
_symmetry.space_group_name_H-M   'P 1'
#
loop_
_entity.id
_entity.type
_entity.pdbx_description
1 polymer ?
#
loop_
_entity_poly.entity_id
_entity_poly.type
_entity_poly.pdbx_seq_one_letter_code
_entity_poly.pdbx_strand_id
1 'polypeptide(L)'
;MEEAIVVVRALSGGGGPVTYEGEFYRVDGLVPARVPTPPIWTGSVAPKSLAVTGRRADGWIPGHAADWLSQRYATSRPIIDEAATAAGRDPAEVATIYNLPGRITASPLRATRDAGGRWIGGSVEQWVAELTGAVLAHGAGASSSSRCTTAPHWTPRSAVGRGRSRRRYGRQSPGEGS
;
A
#
# COMPACT_ATOMS: atom_id res chain seq x y z
N MET A 1 -0.43 10.54 -15.84
CA MET A 1 -0.75 9.66 -14.69
C MET A 1 -1.06 8.25 -15.13
N GLU A 2 -2.01 8.03 -16.06
CA GLU A 2 -2.35 6.67 -16.51
C GLU A 2 -1.13 5.88 -17.01
N GLU A 3 -0.29 6.48 -17.84
CA GLU A 3 0.96 5.86 -18.32
C GLU A 3 1.90 5.45 -17.18
N ALA A 4 2.03 6.27 -16.14
CA ALA A 4 2.89 5.94 -15.01
C ALA A 4 2.42 4.65 -14.31
N ILE A 5 1.10 4.48 -14.15
CA ILE A 5 0.52 3.26 -13.57
C ILE A 5 0.83 2.05 -14.47
N VAL A 6 0.66 2.20 -15.78
CA VAL A 6 0.97 1.14 -16.77
C VAL A 6 2.44 0.73 -16.69
N VAL A 7 3.36 1.71 -16.69
CA VAL A 7 4.80 1.48 -16.65
C VAL A 7 5.22 0.80 -15.34
N VAL A 8 4.74 1.27 -14.18
CA VAL A 8 5.05 0.64 -12.89
C VAL A 8 4.60 -0.82 -12.85
N ARG A 9 3.39 -1.11 -13.36
CA ARG A 9 2.89 -2.49 -13.43
C ARG A 9 3.70 -3.35 -14.38
N ALA A 10 4.10 -2.82 -15.53
CA ALA A 10 4.90 -3.55 -16.52
C ALA A 10 6.32 -3.83 -16.02
N LEU A 11 6.91 -2.92 -15.24
CA LEU A 11 8.28 -3.05 -14.70
C LEU A 11 8.37 -3.80 -13.37
N SER A 12 7.27 -4.42 -12.93
CA SER A 12 7.19 -5.25 -11.72
C SER A 12 6.63 -6.64 -12.06
N GLY A 13 6.82 -7.62 -11.18
CA GLY A 13 6.34 -9.00 -11.36
C GLY A 13 7.31 -9.94 -12.08
N GLY A 14 8.45 -9.43 -12.53
CA GLY A 14 9.41 -10.17 -13.36
C GLY A 14 8.93 -10.37 -14.80
N GLY A 15 9.54 -11.31 -15.52
CA GLY A 15 9.23 -11.59 -16.93
C GLY A 15 10.36 -11.18 -17.88
N GLY A 16 10.04 -11.12 -19.16
CA GLY A 16 10.95 -10.70 -20.22
C GLY A 16 11.10 -9.17 -20.31
N PRO A 17 12.03 -8.67 -21.14
CA PRO A 17 12.21 -7.25 -21.40
C PRO A 17 10.90 -6.56 -21.81
N VAL A 18 10.64 -5.38 -21.25
CA VAL A 18 9.49 -4.53 -21.56
C VAL A 18 9.93 -3.35 -22.41
N THR A 19 9.21 -3.13 -23.50
CA THR A 19 9.26 -1.88 -24.28
C THR A 19 7.90 -1.21 -24.19
N TYR A 20 7.89 0.09 -23.89
CA TYR A 20 6.69 0.91 -23.77
C TYR A 20 6.95 2.28 -24.38
N GLU A 21 6.07 2.70 -25.29
CA GLU A 21 6.13 4.00 -25.97
C GLU A 21 4.85 4.77 -25.66
N GLY A 22 4.93 5.66 -24.67
CA GLY A 22 3.87 6.58 -24.28
C GLY A 22 4.18 8.03 -24.64
N GLU A 23 3.23 8.91 -24.35
CA GLU A 23 3.38 10.36 -24.50
C GLU A 23 4.41 10.92 -23.51
N PHE A 24 4.40 10.44 -22.27
CA PHE A 24 5.22 10.95 -21.17
C PHE A 24 6.37 10.02 -20.78
N TYR A 25 6.21 8.71 -20.98
CA TYR A 25 7.22 7.72 -20.61
C TYR A 25 7.61 6.86 -21.79
N ARG A 26 8.92 6.60 -21.91
CA ARG A 26 9.49 5.62 -22.83
C ARG A 26 10.36 4.64 -22.06
N VAL A 27 10.20 3.37 -22.37
CA VAL A 27 10.98 2.26 -21.81
C VAL A 27 11.41 1.40 -22.98
N ASP A 28 12.70 1.06 -23.04
CA ASP A 28 13.26 0.24 -24.11
C ASP A 28 14.01 -0.97 -23.52
N GLY A 29 13.49 -2.17 -23.79
CA GLY A 29 14.15 -3.43 -23.44
C GLY A 29 14.44 -3.63 -21.95
N LEU A 30 13.73 -2.93 -21.05
CA LEU A 30 14.04 -2.97 -19.62
C LEU A 30 13.47 -4.24 -18.99
N VAL A 31 14.31 -5.01 -18.31
CA VAL A 31 13.87 -6.21 -17.60
C VAL A 31 13.13 -5.82 -16.30
N PRO A 32 11.87 -6.25 -16.11
CA PRO A 32 11.10 -5.96 -14.91
C PRO A 32 11.75 -6.52 -13.64
N ALA A 33 11.59 -5.80 -12.53
CA ALA A 33 12.02 -6.27 -11.23
C ALA A 33 11.25 -7.54 -10.83
N ARG A 34 11.96 -8.57 -10.34
CA ARG A 34 11.36 -9.83 -9.86
C ARG A 34 10.79 -9.69 -8.45
N VAL A 35 9.95 -8.68 -8.27
CA VAL A 35 9.21 -8.41 -7.04
C VAL A 35 7.72 -8.35 -7.37
N PRO A 36 6.82 -8.76 -6.46
CA PRO A 36 5.39 -8.59 -6.67
C PRO A 36 5.05 -7.13 -6.99
N THR A 37 4.15 -6.90 -7.94
CA THR A 37 3.66 -5.56 -8.26
C THR A 37 2.98 -4.97 -7.02
N PRO A 38 3.44 -3.81 -6.51
CA PRO A 38 2.82 -3.20 -5.33
C PRO A 38 1.41 -2.68 -5.67
N PRO A 39 0.52 -2.58 -4.68
CA PRO A 39 -0.72 -1.83 -4.84
C PRO A 39 -0.42 -0.37 -5.20
N ILE A 40 -1.15 0.18 -6.17
CA ILE A 40 -0.98 1.55 -6.64
C ILE A 40 -2.18 2.38 -6.18
N TRP A 41 -1.93 3.34 -5.29
CA TRP A 41 -2.94 4.27 -4.78
C TRP A 41 -2.69 5.67 -5.32
N THR A 42 -3.76 6.41 -5.60
CA THR A 42 -3.65 7.78 -6.13
C THR A 42 -4.30 8.81 -5.21
N GLY A 43 -3.73 10.01 -5.16
CA GLY A 43 -4.33 11.19 -4.52
C GLY A 43 -5.15 12.03 -5.51
N SER A 44 -5.87 11.40 -6.43
CA SER A 44 -6.53 12.08 -7.56
C SER A 44 -7.60 13.07 -7.12
N VAL A 45 -7.74 14.18 -7.88
CA VAL A 45 -8.66 15.28 -7.55
C VAL A 45 -9.56 15.64 -8.72
N ALA A 46 -9.00 15.89 -9.90
CA ALA A 46 -9.79 16.33 -11.06
C ALA A 46 -10.55 15.15 -11.70
N PRO A 47 -11.71 15.37 -12.36
CA PRO A 47 -12.53 14.31 -12.94
C PRO A 47 -11.75 13.34 -13.85
N LYS A 48 -10.87 13.86 -14.72
CA LYS A 48 -10.03 13.02 -15.59
C LYS A 48 -9.11 12.09 -14.80
N SER A 49 -8.49 12.58 -13.72
CA SER A 49 -7.62 11.78 -12.85
C SER A 49 -8.39 10.76 -12.00
N LEU A 50 -9.59 11.12 -11.54
CA LEU A 50 -10.50 10.20 -10.84
C LEU A 50 -10.91 9.05 -11.76
N ALA A 51 -11.23 9.34 -13.02
CA ALA A 51 -11.56 8.30 -13.99
C ALA A 51 -10.37 7.33 -14.24
N VAL A 52 -9.14 7.84 -14.35
CA VAL A 52 -7.94 6.97 -14.44
C VAL A 52 -7.79 6.10 -13.19
N THR A 53 -8.11 6.63 -12.02
CA THR A 53 -8.07 5.89 -10.74
C THR A 53 -9.02 4.71 -10.79
N GLY A 54 -10.27 4.92 -11.19
CA GLY A 54 -11.25 3.84 -11.37
C GLY A 54 -10.77 2.75 -12.35
N ARG A 55 -10.19 3.15 -13.48
CA ARG A 55 -9.73 2.20 -14.50
C ARG A 55 -8.49 1.40 -14.11
N ARG A 56 -7.55 1.97 -13.34
CA ARG A 56 -6.18 1.42 -13.25
C ARG A 56 -5.62 1.26 -11.84
N ALA A 57 -6.12 2.02 -10.86
CA ALA A 57 -5.57 2.02 -9.51
C ALA A 57 -6.20 0.92 -8.65
N ASP A 58 -5.48 0.55 -7.59
CA ASP A 58 -5.97 -0.37 -6.56
C ASP A 58 -6.61 0.40 -5.38
N GLY A 59 -6.44 1.73 -5.36
CA GLY A 59 -7.06 2.55 -4.34
C GLY A 59 -6.95 4.06 -4.59
N TRP A 60 -7.74 4.80 -3.83
CA TRP A 60 -7.85 6.24 -3.88
C TRP A 60 -7.72 6.84 -2.48
N ILE A 61 -6.92 7.90 -2.38
CA ILE A 61 -6.76 8.71 -1.18
C ILE A 61 -7.40 10.08 -1.45
N PRO A 62 -8.55 10.40 -0.83
CA PRO A 62 -9.16 11.70 -1.00
C PRO A 62 -8.24 12.83 -0.55
N GLY A 63 -8.05 13.83 -1.42
CA GLY A 63 -7.22 15.00 -1.10
C GLY A 63 -7.73 15.80 0.10
N HIS A 64 -6.86 16.60 0.72
CA HIS A 64 -7.15 17.47 1.87
C HIS A 64 -7.65 16.75 3.13
N ALA A 65 -7.32 15.46 3.31
CA ALA A 65 -7.80 14.65 4.44
C ALA A 65 -9.34 14.65 4.53
N ALA A 66 -9.98 14.61 3.37
CA ALA A 66 -11.41 14.41 3.25
C ALA A 66 -11.78 12.99 3.68
N ASP A 67 -12.78 12.87 4.57
CA ASP A 67 -13.31 11.59 5.04
C ASP A 67 -14.60 11.21 4.29
N TRP A 68 -15.23 10.11 4.70
CA TRP A 68 -16.45 9.56 4.10
C TRP A 68 -17.68 10.47 4.22
N LEU A 69 -17.67 11.46 5.12
CA LEU A 69 -18.75 12.44 5.25
C LEU A 69 -18.53 13.68 4.39
N SER A 70 -17.35 13.84 3.81
CA SER A 70 -17.01 15.03 3.04
C SER A 70 -17.74 15.11 1.70
N GLN A 71 -18.09 16.33 1.28
CA GLN A 71 -18.61 16.58 -0.07
C GLN A 71 -17.63 16.15 -1.17
N ARG A 72 -16.33 16.22 -0.89
CA ARG A 72 -15.28 15.76 -1.80
C ARG A 72 -15.38 14.26 -2.05
N TYR A 73 -15.56 13.46 -1.01
CA TYR A 73 -15.80 12.02 -1.16
C TYR A 73 -17.08 11.77 -1.97
N ALA A 74 -18.19 12.39 -1.56
CA ALA A 74 -19.51 12.20 -2.18
C ALA A 74 -19.54 12.53 -3.68
N THR A 75 -18.79 13.54 -4.12
CA THR A 75 -18.74 13.94 -5.55
C THR A 75 -17.68 13.21 -6.36
N SER A 76 -16.60 12.74 -5.74
CA SER A 76 -15.47 12.13 -6.46
C SER A 76 -15.60 10.61 -6.59
N ARG A 77 -16.13 9.93 -5.55
CA ARG A 77 -16.23 8.47 -5.53
C ARG A 77 -17.08 7.91 -6.69
N PRO A 78 -18.23 8.49 -7.06
CA PRO A 78 -19.01 8.00 -8.19
C PRO A 78 -18.27 8.01 -9.52
N ILE A 79 -17.40 9.01 -9.76
CA ILE A 79 -16.58 9.10 -10.98
C ILE A 79 -15.58 7.93 -11.06
N ILE A 80 -15.03 7.53 -9.92
CA ILE A 80 -14.13 6.38 -9.82
C ILE A 80 -14.90 5.09 -10.10
N ASP A 81 -16.06 4.91 -9.46
CA ASP A 81 -16.86 3.70 -9.58
C ASP A 81 -17.41 3.51 -11.01
N GLU A 82 -17.88 4.59 -11.64
CA GLU A 82 -18.30 4.59 -13.04
C GLU A 82 -17.16 4.21 -13.97
N ALA A 83 -15.97 4.80 -13.77
CA ALA A 83 -14.82 4.49 -14.60
C ALA A 83 -14.27 3.07 -14.39
N ALA A 84 -14.37 2.52 -13.18
CA ALA A 84 -14.04 1.11 -12.89
C ALA A 84 -15.01 0.18 -13.64
N THR A 85 -16.32 0.44 -13.51
CA THR A 85 -17.37 -0.32 -14.20
C THR A 85 -17.20 -0.27 -15.71
N ALA A 86 -16.95 0.92 -16.28
CA ALA A 86 -16.73 1.09 -17.72
C ALA A 86 -15.48 0.36 -18.23
N ALA A 87 -14.51 0.06 -17.35
CA ALA A 87 -13.34 -0.75 -17.67
C ALA A 87 -13.54 -2.26 -17.36
N GLY A 88 -14.75 -2.69 -17.00
CA GLY A 88 -15.06 -4.08 -16.68
C GLY A 88 -14.49 -4.55 -15.32
N ARG A 89 -14.19 -3.62 -14.41
CA ARG A 89 -13.73 -3.91 -13.06
C ARG A 89 -14.88 -3.79 -12.06
N ASP A 90 -14.82 -4.56 -10.98
CA ASP A 90 -15.68 -4.33 -9.83
C ASP A 90 -15.22 -3.04 -9.11
N PRO A 91 -16.08 -2.02 -8.95
CA PRO A 91 -15.74 -0.82 -8.18
C PRO A 91 -15.22 -1.10 -6.77
N ALA A 92 -15.59 -2.22 -6.15
CA ALA A 92 -15.11 -2.62 -4.83
C ALA A 92 -13.61 -2.97 -4.82
N GLU A 93 -12.99 -3.27 -5.97
CA GLU A 93 -11.54 -3.48 -6.08
C GLU A 93 -10.74 -2.18 -5.93
N VAL A 94 -11.39 -1.01 -6.00
CA VAL A 94 -10.76 0.29 -5.78
C VAL A 94 -11.00 0.74 -4.35
N ALA A 95 -10.05 0.44 -3.46
CA ALA A 95 -10.15 0.82 -2.06
C ALA A 95 -10.23 2.35 -1.87
N THR A 96 -10.97 2.83 -0.87
CA THR A 96 -10.84 4.21 -0.41
C THR A 96 -10.03 4.24 0.89
N ILE A 97 -8.93 4.98 0.87
CA ILE A 97 -7.99 5.12 1.99
C ILE A 97 -8.10 6.54 2.54
N TYR A 98 -8.56 6.66 3.79
CA TYR A 98 -8.78 7.95 4.42
C TYR A 98 -7.59 8.36 5.30
N ASN A 99 -7.10 9.59 5.08
CA ASN A 99 -6.18 10.23 6.02
C ASN A 99 -6.99 10.96 7.08
N LEU A 100 -6.91 10.51 8.33
CA LEU A 100 -7.63 11.09 9.46
C LEU A 100 -6.67 11.85 10.40
N PRO A 101 -6.47 13.16 10.20
CA PRO A 101 -5.72 13.96 11.14
C PRO A 101 -6.56 14.17 12.40
N GLY A 102 -5.92 14.13 13.57
CA GLY A 102 -6.57 14.45 14.82
C GLY A 102 -5.66 14.20 16.00
N ARG A 103 -5.99 14.79 17.14
CA ARG A 103 -5.30 14.54 18.41
C ARG A 103 -5.94 13.37 19.16
N ILE A 104 -5.12 12.58 19.83
CA ILE A 104 -5.59 11.65 20.86
C ILE A 104 -5.47 12.36 22.21
N THR A 105 -6.56 12.39 22.98
CA THR A 105 -6.62 13.07 24.28
C THR A 105 -6.85 12.09 25.43
N ALA A 106 -6.33 12.40 26.62
CA ALA A 106 -6.50 11.56 27.80
C ALA A 106 -7.95 11.52 28.31
N SER A 107 -8.73 12.57 28.06
CA SER A 107 -10.15 12.65 28.41
C SER A 107 -11.00 12.92 27.17
N PRO A 108 -12.28 12.50 27.14
CA PRO A 108 -13.17 12.74 26.02
C PRO A 108 -13.34 14.22 25.71
N LEU A 109 -13.41 14.55 24.42
CA LEU A 109 -13.77 15.88 23.98
C LEU A 109 -15.29 16.04 23.96
N ARG A 110 -15.77 17.25 24.27
CA ARG A 110 -17.19 17.62 24.14
C ARG A 110 -17.68 17.50 22.68
N ALA A 111 -16.79 17.79 21.73
CA ALA A 111 -17.05 17.66 20.30
C ALA A 111 -15.79 17.10 19.63
N THR A 112 -15.98 16.10 18.77
CA THR A 112 -14.91 15.40 18.04
C THR A 112 -14.79 15.85 16.59
N ARG A 113 -15.71 16.70 16.14
CA ARG A 113 -15.73 17.32 14.81
C ARG A 113 -15.87 18.85 14.94
N ASP A 114 -15.29 19.58 13.99
CA ASP A 114 -15.43 21.03 13.90
C ASP A 114 -16.80 21.45 13.30
N ALA A 115 -17.03 22.76 13.15
CA ALA A 115 -18.27 23.28 12.58
C ALA A 115 -18.48 22.89 11.11
N GLY A 116 -17.41 22.58 10.38
CA GLY A 116 -17.45 22.04 9.02
C GLY A 116 -17.63 20.52 8.98
N GLY A 117 -17.84 19.89 10.14
CA GLY A 117 -18.00 18.46 10.26
C GLY A 117 -16.69 17.69 10.09
N ARG A 118 -15.52 18.33 10.10
CA ARG A 118 -14.22 17.64 9.96
C ARG A 118 -13.78 17.05 11.29
N TRP A 119 -13.24 15.84 11.26
CA TRP A 119 -12.65 15.20 12.44
C TRP A 119 -11.50 16.04 13.03
N ILE A 120 -11.52 16.25 14.35
CA ILE A 120 -10.48 17.00 15.08
C ILE A 120 -9.76 16.14 16.14
N GLY A 121 -10.26 14.94 16.43
CA GLY A 121 -9.71 14.04 17.46
C GLY A 121 -10.66 13.79 18.62
N GLY A 122 -10.16 13.13 19.67
CA GLY A 122 -10.95 12.68 20.81
C GLY A 122 -10.14 11.79 21.76
N SER A 123 -10.81 11.23 22.77
CA SER A 123 -10.24 10.13 23.55
C SER A 123 -10.08 8.86 22.72
N VAL A 124 -9.39 7.85 23.26
CA VAL A 124 -9.21 6.55 22.60
C VAL A 124 -10.56 5.94 22.25
N GLU A 125 -11.55 5.99 23.14
CA GLU A 125 -12.90 5.46 22.92
C GLU A 125 -13.62 6.19 21.78
N GLN A 126 -13.43 7.52 21.69
CA GLN A 126 -14.00 8.32 20.59
C GLN A 126 -13.35 7.98 19.25
N TRP A 127 -12.03 7.75 19.23
CA TRP A 127 -11.33 7.27 18.03
C TRP A 127 -11.79 5.88 17.61
N VAL A 128 -11.93 4.95 18.56
CA VAL A 128 -12.43 3.60 18.27
C VAL A 128 -13.84 3.68 17.68
N ALA A 129 -14.75 4.43 18.32
CA ALA A 129 -16.10 4.60 17.81
C ALA A 129 -16.14 5.19 16.39
N GLU A 130 -15.32 6.22 16.14
CA GLU A 130 -15.24 6.88 14.83
C GLU A 130 -14.74 5.92 13.74
N LEU A 131 -13.63 5.23 13.99
CA LEU A 131 -13.02 4.31 13.04
C LEU A 131 -13.88 3.07 12.81
N THR A 132 -14.54 2.57 13.86
CA THR A 132 -15.52 1.48 13.73
C THR A 132 -16.69 1.91 12.86
N GLY A 133 -17.22 3.12 13.05
CA GLY A 133 -18.25 3.69 12.19
C GLY A 133 -17.80 3.82 10.73
N ALA A 134 -16.57 4.30 10.50
CA ALA A 134 -15.98 4.42 9.17
C ALA A 134 -15.94 3.09 8.41
N VAL A 135 -15.48 2.02 9.07
CA VAL A 135 -15.36 0.70 8.45
C VAL A 135 -16.73 0.08 8.22
N LEU A 136 -17.57 0.04 9.26
CA LEU A 136 -18.85 -0.68 9.21
C LEU A 136 -19.89 0.00 8.32
N ALA A 137 -19.95 1.33 8.34
CA ALA A 137 -21.00 2.06 7.61
C ALA A 137 -20.54 2.57 6.23
N HIS A 138 -19.23 2.73 6.01
CA HIS A 138 -18.72 3.40 4.80
C HIS A 138 -17.66 2.60 4.05
N GLY A 139 -17.33 1.39 4.49
CA GLY A 139 -16.35 0.54 3.82
C GLY A 139 -14.96 1.19 3.76
N ALA A 140 -14.61 2.01 4.75
CA ALA A 140 -13.28 2.59 4.86
C ALA A 140 -12.22 1.48 4.79
N GLY A 141 -11.32 1.59 3.81
CA GLY A 141 -10.39 0.51 3.49
C GLY A 141 -9.38 0.28 4.61
N ALA A 142 -9.39 -0.92 5.17
CA ALA A 142 -8.22 -1.57 5.74
C ALA A 142 -7.94 -2.80 4.86
N SER A 143 -6.96 -2.71 3.97
CA SER A 143 -6.56 -3.85 3.15
C SER A 143 -5.70 -4.80 3.97
N SER A 144 -6.26 -5.95 4.37
CA SER A 144 -5.46 -7.12 4.72
C SER A 144 -5.39 -8.04 3.50
N SER A 145 -4.34 -7.89 2.69
CA SER A 145 -4.05 -8.84 1.60
C SER A 145 -3.45 -10.14 2.16
N SER A 146 -4.19 -10.86 3.00
CA SER A 146 -3.88 -12.26 3.30
C SER A 146 -4.64 -13.17 2.34
N ARG A 147 -4.05 -13.42 1.17
CA ARG A 147 -4.18 -14.76 0.58
C ARG A 147 -3.34 -15.65 1.48
N CYS A 148 -3.99 -16.27 2.47
CA CYS A 148 -3.41 -17.33 3.27
C CYS A 148 -3.23 -18.53 2.33
N THR A 149 -2.14 -18.54 1.56
CA THR A 149 -1.68 -19.77 0.91
C THR A 149 -1.02 -20.58 2.01
N THR A 150 -1.70 -21.65 2.43
CA THR A 150 -1.22 -22.62 3.41
C THR A 150 0.22 -23.01 3.08
N ALA A 151 1.18 -22.55 3.88
CA ALA A 151 2.55 -23.05 3.83
C ALA A 151 2.58 -24.46 4.45
N PRO A 152 3.34 -25.41 3.88
CA PRO A 152 3.45 -26.74 4.46
C PRO A 152 4.20 -26.68 5.80
N HIS A 153 3.59 -27.34 6.79
CA HIS A 153 4.12 -27.70 8.10
C HIS A 153 5.66 -27.79 8.17
N TRP A 154 6.26 -26.91 8.96
CA TRP A 154 7.66 -27.03 9.38
C TRP A 154 7.73 -28.05 10.52
N THR A 155 8.51 -29.12 10.34
CA THR A 155 8.81 -30.11 11.39
C THR A 155 10.22 -29.82 11.94
N PRO A 156 10.44 -29.67 13.25
CA PRO A 156 11.77 -29.45 13.77
C PRO A 156 12.60 -30.74 13.66
N ARG A 157 13.71 -30.72 12.92
CA ARG A 157 14.73 -31.76 13.04
C ARG A 157 15.55 -31.52 14.30
N SER A 158 15.51 -32.52 15.18
CA SER A 158 16.34 -32.66 16.36
C SER A 158 17.83 -32.51 16.02
N ALA A 159 18.52 -31.63 16.76
CA ALA A 159 19.96 -31.45 16.65
C ALA A 159 20.67 -32.70 17.23
N VAL A 160 21.27 -33.51 16.35
CA VAL A 160 22.27 -34.51 16.72
C VAL A 160 23.64 -33.84 16.65
N GLY A 161 24.38 -33.91 17.77
CA GLY A 161 25.70 -33.31 17.92
C GLY A 161 26.85 -34.05 17.22
N ARG A 162 28.01 -33.36 17.26
CA ARG A 162 29.44 -33.73 17.07
C ARG A 162 30.08 -32.50 16.42
N GLY A 163 31.17 -31.90 16.86
CA GLY A 163 32.30 -32.35 17.66
C GLY A 163 33.58 -31.85 16.96
N ARG A 164 34.29 -30.91 17.60
CA ARG A 164 35.71 -30.50 17.41
C ARG A 164 36.20 -30.09 16.00
N SER A 165 36.85 -28.93 15.91
CA SER A 165 38.31 -28.81 16.10
C SER A 165 38.83 -27.37 15.91
N ARG A 166 40.03 -27.14 16.45
CA ARG A 166 40.63 -25.85 16.82
C ARG A 166 41.28 -25.13 15.64
N ARG A 167 41.15 -23.80 15.59
CA ARG A 167 42.05 -22.92 14.82
C ARG A 167 43.35 -22.68 15.61
N ARG A 168 44.50 -22.89 14.98
CA ARG A 168 45.77 -22.20 15.30
C ARG A 168 46.28 -21.60 13.98
N TYR A 169 46.51 -20.29 13.99
CA TYR A 169 47.34 -19.58 13.02
C TYR A 169 48.46 -18.94 13.81
N GLY A 170 49.71 -19.18 13.41
CA GLY A 170 50.91 -18.70 14.10
C GLY A 170 52.19 -18.94 13.30
N ARG A 171 52.47 -17.98 12.40
CA ARG A 171 53.75 -17.42 11.93
C ARG A 171 55.08 -18.23 11.94
N GLN A 172 55.73 -18.11 10.78
CA GLN A 172 57.16 -17.83 10.50
C GLN A 172 58.21 -18.96 10.51
N SER A 173 58.79 -19.17 9.32
CA SER A 173 60.05 -19.88 9.05
C SER A 173 61.25 -18.92 9.13
N PRO A 174 62.47 -19.43 9.39
CA PRO A 174 63.64 -18.63 9.76
C PRO A 174 64.54 -18.28 8.56
N GLY A 175 65.29 -17.18 8.69
CA GLY A 175 66.49 -16.89 7.90
C GLY A 175 67.74 -16.96 8.78
N GLU A 176 68.78 -17.62 8.24
CA GLU A 176 70.24 -17.39 8.33
C GLU A 176 70.78 -16.46 9.43
N GLY A 177 71.90 -16.69 10.13
CA GLY A 177 73.06 -17.57 9.99
C GLY A 177 74.23 -16.92 10.78
N SER A 178 75.20 -17.75 11.20
CA SER A 178 76.44 -17.45 11.98
C SER A 178 76.33 -17.47 13.51
#